data_AF-W9DWI8-F1
#
_entry.id   AF-W9DWI8-F1
#
_cell.length_a   1.000
_cell.length_b   1.000
_cell.length_c   1.000
_cell.angle_alpha   90.00
_cell.angle_beta   90.00
_cell.angle_gamma   90.00
#
_symmetry.space_group_name_H-M   'P 1'
#
loop_
_entity.id
_entity.type
_entity.pdbx_description
1 polymer ?
#
loop_
_entity_poly.entity_id
_entity_poly.type
_entity_poly.pdbx_seq_one_letter_code
_entity_poly.pdbx_strand_id
1 'polypeptide(L)'
;MNTDAEIFKHFGLPQVIPEFPSRCISHDDNPLFQNIIDCRQPGSGKTQNAVEYVAAHPEMKFLITGNTHLLLEEINSRIAEINPNAKGRVIKGFSKACPKYQTHDDIKDAHEAGVPPKAICIRMECQNSPGRPCGYRTQYEGLFDEFGNPQMNLLIPINLIPAFDFSVFDAIIIEESTATNGKYERDYDFAFIKKEMGKMLYSKGYGRDGFLKIEDHYKFIRAINARDAKAIRSMEPMLQEAIDQHNMYTAVRHKKRKPNSDFIDDVVKVRLQSLIMCLEFTDRRKKARLAKIEEEFSTKSSGVLVEMKNTFQEAQNLTYDDAKQLSYYHLIQMKEITANYNDELEKYQSTVDMYKLTKIDHFQATWQEIIFYKQLRACCDIRYNNTIFRESMFMRQMRNFQTLFPEYKQESIVYESHFTNKETVIKVEKTNDGFYKGFIHEYYTRHKGRLRSLIRYYKGKLNLKVLILTFKQLVEKYNGKLCGVDAYWYHAFGGVNKFRDYDVLIVFGTPLPPEDWYEEKWETMYPNETIPKTVEYDNSDPEWFLPMNEKLRILVEELWLPEVYNSIHRLRPLEHNIKIIWFGKNIPNELKCEFTLKYN
;
A
#
# COMPACT_ATOMS: atom_id res chain seq x y z
N MET A 1 -6.47 18.68 42.16
CA MET A 1 -6.60 17.49 41.30
C MET A 1 -7.18 17.97 40.00
N ASN A 2 -6.31 18.41 39.09
CA ASN A 2 -6.71 18.93 37.79
C ASN A 2 -6.64 17.77 36.81
N THR A 3 -7.79 17.43 36.23
CA THR A 3 -7.94 16.41 35.20
C THR A 3 -7.23 16.86 33.93
N ASP A 4 -6.51 15.95 33.27
CA ASP A 4 -5.79 16.11 31.99
C ASP A 4 -6.65 16.64 30.81
N ALA A 5 -7.93 16.95 31.04
CA ALA A 5 -8.86 17.56 30.10
C ALA A 5 -8.67 19.09 29.92
N GLU A 6 -8.00 19.81 30.82
CA GLU A 6 -7.81 21.27 30.67
C GLU A 6 -6.64 21.67 29.76
N ILE A 7 -5.69 20.75 29.50
CA ILE A 7 -4.52 21.04 28.63
C ILE A 7 -4.94 21.15 27.15
N PHE A 8 -6.02 20.48 26.74
CA PHE A 8 -6.51 20.52 25.36
C PHE A 8 -7.35 21.75 25.02
N LYS A 9 -7.78 22.53 26.02
CA LYS A 9 -8.60 23.74 25.83
C LYS A 9 -7.78 24.97 25.44
N HIS A 10 -6.46 24.94 25.61
CA HIS A 10 -5.56 26.06 25.29
C HIS A 10 -5.08 26.12 23.83
N PHE A 11 -5.37 25.11 23.01
CA PHE A 11 -4.85 25.05 21.62
C PHE A 11 -5.87 25.29 20.51
N GLY A 12 -7.10 25.74 20.83
CA GLY A 12 -8.05 26.25 19.81
C GLY A 12 -8.30 25.32 18.61
N LEU A 13 -8.15 24.01 18.82
CA LEU A 13 -8.28 22.99 17.79
C LEU A 13 -9.75 22.57 17.67
N PRO A 14 -10.36 22.55 16.47
CA PRO A 14 -11.73 22.07 16.32
C PRO A 14 -11.81 20.60 16.79
N GLN A 15 -12.61 20.35 17.82
CA GLN A 15 -12.90 19.02 18.39
C GLN A 15 -14.00 18.26 17.64
N VAL A 16 -14.43 18.73 16.47
CA VAL A 16 -15.52 18.08 15.75
C VAL A 16 -14.94 17.02 14.83
N ILE A 17 -15.11 15.75 15.21
CA ILE A 17 -15.05 14.66 14.24
C ILE A 17 -16.22 14.89 13.28
N PRO A 18 -15.98 14.92 11.96
CA PRO A 18 -17.07 14.90 11.01
C PRO A 18 -17.87 13.62 11.26
N GLU A 19 -19.16 13.75 11.48
CA GLU A 19 -20.07 12.61 11.63
C GLU A 19 -19.90 11.69 10.42
N PHE A 20 -19.92 10.37 10.66
CA PHE A 20 -19.99 9.44 9.53
C PHE A 20 -21.32 9.67 8.81
N PRO A 21 -21.33 9.76 7.48
CA PRO A 21 -22.57 9.71 6.74
C PRO A 21 -23.33 8.44 7.16
N SER A 22 -24.59 8.58 7.52
CA SER A 22 -25.48 7.42 7.70
C SER A 22 -25.45 6.59 6.42
N ARG A 23 -25.22 5.26 6.52
CA ARG A 23 -25.10 4.32 5.39
C ARG A 23 -25.84 4.81 4.13
N CYS A 24 -25.11 5.04 3.04
CA CYS A 24 -25.69 5.21 1.71
C CYS A 24 -26.33 3.89 1.27
N ILE A 25 -27.57 3.66 1.70
CA ILE A 25 -28.45 2.62 1.16
C ILE A 25 -29.33 3.29 0.10
N SER A 26 -28.72 3.79 -0.97
CA SER A 26 -29.41 3.89 -2.25
C SER A 26 -28.55 3.14 -3.26
N HIS A 27 -29.07 2.00 -3.72
CA HIS A 27 -28.65 1.35 -4.95
C HIS A 27 -29.09 2.19 -6.16
N ASP A 28 -28.78 3.48 -6.17
CA ASP A 28 -28.71 4.19 -7.44
C ASP A 28 -27.54 3.57 -8.19
N ASP A 29 -27.65 3.45 -9.52
CA ASP A 29 -26.70 2.73 -10.38
C ASP A 29 -25.26 3.30 -10.37
N ASN A 30 -24.95 4.28 -9.50
CA ASN A 30 -23.64 4.90 -9.35
C ASN A 30 -23.45 5.59 -7.98
N PRO A 31 -23.22 4.83 -6.88
CA PRO A 31 -23.01 5.45 -5.57
C PRO A 31 -21.74 6.30 -5.58
N LEU A 32 -21.87 7.56 -5.14
CA LEU A 32 -20.72 8.43 -4.88
C LEU A 32 -20.10 8.02 -3.54
N PHE A 33 -18.94 7.38 -3.57
CA PHE A 33 -18.22 6.96 -2.36
C PHE A 33 -17.57 8.15 -1.66
N GLN A 34 -17.60 8.21 -0.34
CA GLN A 34 -16.87 9.25 0.40
C GLN A 34 -15.60 8.69 1.03
N ASN A 35 -14.48 9.40 0.81
CA ASN A 35 -13.26 9.18 1.60
C ASN A 35 -13.03 10.39 2.50
N ILE A 36 -12.99 10.14 3.80
CA ILE A 36 -12.62 11.15 4.80
C ILE A 36 -11.12 11.02 5.05
N ILE A 37 -10.36 12.03 4.71
CA ILE A 37 -8.90 12.03 4.78
C ILE A 37 -8.47 13.00 5.87
N ASP A 38 -8.11 12.48 7.03
CA ASP A 38 -7.53 13.25 8.13
C ASP A 38 -6.00 13.27 7.96
N CYS A 39 -5.50 14.35 7.35
CA CYS A 39 -4.09 14.60 7.11
C CYS A 39 -3.55 15.80 7.88
N ARG A 40 -4.23 16.18 8.98
CA ARG A 40 -3.67 17.10 9.99
C ARG A 40 -2.27 16.65 10.40
N GLN A 41 -1.43 17.59 10.79
CA GLN A 41 0.00 17.35 11.10
C GLN A 41 0.20 16.22 12.12
N PRO A 42 1.33 15.48 12.08
CA PRO A 42 1.59 14.44 13.05
C PRO A 42 1.67 15.01 14.47
N GLY A 43 0.98 14.33 15.40
CA GLY A 43 0.81 14.77 16.79
C GLY A 43 -0.53 15.43 17.11
N SER A 44 -1.32 15.84 16.12
CA SER A 44 -2.66 16.45 16.30
C SER A 44 -3.74 15.56 16.92
N GLY A 45 -3.44 14.35 17.39
CA GLY A 45 -4.41 13.46 18.03
C GLY A 45 -5.32 12.65 17.10
N LYS A 46 -5.02 12.54 15.80
CA LYS A 46 -5.87 11.79 14.82
C LYS A 46 -6.27 10.38 15.27
N THR A 47 -5.29 9.56 15.67
CA THR A 47 -5.54 8.21 16.17
C THR A 47 -6.38 8.23 17.45
N GLN A 48 -6.21 9.25 18.30
CA GLN A 48 -7.06 9.42 19.49
C GLN A 48 -8.50 9.75 19.11
N ASN A 49 -8.71 10.61 18.12
CA ASN A 49 -10.06 10.91 17.62
C ASN A 49 -10.74 9.66 17.06
N ALA A 50 -10.02 8.79 16.35
CA ALA A 50 -10.56 7.51 15.90
C ALA A 50 -10.88 6.56 17.07
N VAL A 51 -10.00 6.47 18.06
CA VAL A 51 -10.24 5.68 19.28
C VAL A 51 -11.50 6.16 20.01
N GLU A 52 -11.65 7.46 20.22
CA GLU A 52 -12.83 8.07 20.85
C GLU A 52 -14.09 7.83 20.03
N TYR A 53 -14.00 7.96 18.70
CA TYR A 53 -15.12 7.68 17.80
C TYR A 53 -15.61 6.25 17.94
N VAL A 54 -14.71 5.27 17.89
CA VAL A 54 -15.05 3.85 18.00
C VAL A 54 -15.59 3.53 19.39
N ALA A 55 -15.02 4.11 20.44
CA ALA A 55 -15.50 3.93 21.80
C ALA A 55 -16.89 4.53 22.03
N ALA A 56 -17.24 5.62 21.35
CA ALA A 56 -18.55 6.26 21.43
C ALA A 56 -19.67 5.47 20.72
N HIS A 57 -19.34 4.57 19.80
CA HIS A 57 -20.29 3.81 18.97
C HIS A 57 -20.11 2.27 19.13
N PRO A 58 -20.31 1.70 20.33
CA PRO A 58 -20.11 0.27 20.58
C PRO A 58 -21.05 -0.65 19.77
N GLU A 59 -22.18 -0.13 19.30
CA GLU A 59 -23.14 -0.81 18.44
C GLU A 59 -22.60 -1.05 17.02
N MET A 60 -21.79 -0.12 16.50
CA MET A 60 -21.14 -0.26 15.20
C MET A 60 -20.01 -1.29 15.22
N LYS A 61 -19.64 -1.79 14.04
CA LYS A 61 -18.56 -2.76 13.83
C LYS A 61 -17.53 -2.17 12.88
N PHE A 62 -16.39 -1.84 13.45
CA PHE A 62 -15.30 -1.20 12.73
C PHE A 62 -14.28 -2.21 12.22
N LEU A 63 -13.79 -2.00 11.00
CA LEU A 63 -12.51 -2.54 10.55
C LEU A 63 -11.45 -1.46 10.66
N ILE A 64 -10.48 -1.65 11.55
CA ILE A 64 -9.35 -0.75 11.73
C ILE A 64 -8.11 -1.42 11.17
N THR A 65 -7.46 -0.79 10.21
CA THR A 65 -6.24 -1.32 9.58
C THR A 65 -5.04 -0.47 9.96
N GLY A 66 -3.86 -1.08 10.08
CA GLY A 66 -2.63 -0.33 10.35
C GLY A 66 -1.35 -1.08 9.98
N ASN A 67 -0.21 -0.41 10.05
CA ASN A 67 1.06 -0.99 9.59
C ASN A 67 1.68 -2.02 10.54
N THR A 68 1.40 -1.91 11.84
CA THR A 68 2.06 -2.75 12.86
C THR A 68 1.06 -3.29 13.86
N HIS A 69 1.35 -4.49 14.37
CA HIS A 69 0.52 -5.11 15.40
C HIS A 69 0.57 -4.33 16.72
N LEU A 70 1.72 -3.70 17.04
CA LEU A 70 1.88 -2.88 18.24
C LEU A 70 0.94 -1.67 18.24
N LEU A 71 0.85 -0.95 17.11
CA LEU A 71 -0.08 0.17 16.96
C LEU A 71 -1.52 -0.29 17.14
N LEU A 72 -1.89 -1.41 16.53
CA LEU A 72 -3.25 -1.96 16.64
C LEU A 72 -3.57 -2.43 18.07
N GLU A 73 -2.61 -3.01 18.77
CA GLU A 73 -2.75 -3.39 20.18
C GLU A 73 -2.92 -2.15 21.08
N GLU A 74 -2.18 -1.07 20.81
CA GLU A 74 -2.35 0.22 21.50
C GLU A 74 -3.76 0.79 21.27
N ILE A 75 -4.19 0.89 20.00
CA ILE A 75 -5.53 1.38 19.64
C ILE A 75 -6.62 0.55 20.34
N ASN A 76 -6.53 -0.78 20.26
CA ASN A 76 -7.51 -1.67 20.87
C ASN A 76 -7.60 -1.50 22.39
N SER A 77 -6.45 -1.34 23.05
CA SER A 77 -6.38 -1.14 24.50
C SER A 77 -7.04 0.18 24.89
N ARG A 78 -6.75 1.26 24.17
CA ARG A 78 -7.31 2.59 24.44
C ARG A 78 -8.83 2.66 24.18
N ILE A 79 -9.33 1.97 23.15
CA ILE A 79 -10.79 1.85 22.93
C ILE A 79 -11.44 1.18 24.15
N ALA A 80 -10.88 0.08 24.63
CA ALA A 80 -11.41 -0.66 25.77
C ALA A 80 -11.30 0.12 27.10
N GLU A 81 -10.26 0.94 27.27
CA GLU A 81 -10.11 1.85 28.40
C GLU A 81 -11.21 2.93 28.44
N ILE A 82 -11.57 3.50 27.29
CA ILE A 82 -12.63 4.52 27.20
C ILE A 82 -14.03 3.88 27.33
N ASN A 83 -14.28 2.79 26.61
CA ASN A 83 -15.55 2.07 26.66
C ASN A 83 -15.35 0.55 26.55
N PRO A 84 -15.45 -0.20 27.66
CA PRO A 84 -15.32 -1.66 27.66
C PRO A 84 -16.36 -2.41 26.80
N ASN A 85 -17.47 -1.75 26.44
CA ASN A 85 -18.49 -2.32 25.55
C ASN A 85 -18.11 -2.26 24.07
N ALA A 86 -17.19 -1.37 23.68
CA ALA A 86 -16.66 -1.26 22.31
C ALA A 86 -15.59 -2.33 22.06
N LYS A 87 -15.95 -3.60 22.26
CA LYS A 87 -15.04 -4.75 22.18
C LYS A 87 -14.32 -4.75 20.84
N GLY A 88 -13.02 -4.98 20.87
CA GLY A 88 -12.20 -5.13 19.68
C GLY A 88 -11.19 -6.26 19.80
N ARG A 89 -10.68 -6.69 18.65
CA ARG A 89 -9.68 -7.75 18.59
C ARG A 89 -8.65 -7.51 17.49
N VAL A 90 -7.39 -7.63 17.88
CA VAL A 90 -6.25 -7.59 16.95
C VAL A 90 -6.01 -8.97 16.35
N ILE A 91 -6.10 -9.08 15.03
CA ILE A 91 -5.82 -10.32 14.30
C ILE A 91 -4.34 -10.39 13.93
N LYS A 92 -3.74 -11.53 14.23
CA LYS A 92 -2.37 -11.89 13.89
C LYS A 92 -2.39 -12.92 12.76
N GLY A 93 -1.48 -12.74 11.81
CA GLY A 93 -1.24 -13.74 10.75
C GLY A 93 -0.87 -15.12 11.32
N PHE A 94 -1.09 -16.18 10.56
CA PHE A 94 -0.93 -17.57 11.02
C PHE A 94 0.44 -17.85 11.66
N SER A 95 1.53 -17.39 11.02
CA SER A 95 2.91 -17.59 11.52
C SER A 95 3.19 -16.94 12.87
N LYS A 96 2.49 -15.85 13.20
CA LYS A 96 2.62 -15.14 14.48
C LYS A 96 1.67 -15.65 15.55
N ALA A 97 0.48 -16.08 15.16
CA ALA A 97 -0.57 -16.48 16.10
C ALA A 97 -0.53 -17.97 16.47
N CYS A 98 -0.01 -18.83 15.59
CA CYS A 98 0.09 -20.26 15.84
C CYS A 98 1.33 -20.57 16.71
N PRO A 99 1.16 -21.04 17.96
CA PRO A 99 2.30 -21.31 18.87
C PRO A 99 3.18 -22.47 18.39
N LYS A 100 2.65 -23.31 17.48
CA LYS A 100 3.38 -24.44 16.92
C LYS A 100 4.15 -24.09 15.64
N TYR A 101 3.95 -22.91 15.06
CA TYR A 101 4.53 -22.57 13.75
C TYR A 101 6.07 -22.70 13.72
N GLN A 102 6.76 -22.27 14.78
CA GLN A 102 8.22 -22.31 14.85
C GLN A 102 8.78 -23.63 15.38
N THR A 103 7.94 -24.49 15.96
CA THR A 103 8.37 -25.73 16.65
C THR A 103 7.96 -27.00 15.92
N HIS A 104 7.13 -26.88 14.88
CA HIS A 104 6.61 -27.98 14.09
C HIS A 104 6.86 -27.70 12.61
N ASP A 105 7.92 -28.30 12.07
CA ASP A 105 8.31 -28.16 10.66
C ASP A 105 7.17 -28.57 9.73
N ASP A 106 6.36 -29.57 10.10
CA ASP A 106 5.21 -30.01 9.31
C ASP A 106 4.14 -28.92 9.12
N ILE A 107 3.90 -28.10 10.15
CA ILE A 107 3.00 -26.93 10.10
C ILE A 107 3.62 -25.81 9.26
N LYS A 108 4.90 -25.54 9.47
CA LYS A 108 5.64 -24.49 8.77
C LYS A 108 5.69 -24.79 7.27
N ASP A 109 6.13 -25.98 6.89
CA ASP A 109 6.23 -26.46 5.51
C ASP A 109 4.86 -26.41 4.82
N ALA A 110 3.79 -26.85 5.49
CA ALA A 110 2.46 -26.80 4.91
C ALA A 110 1.99 -25.36 4.65
N HIS A 111 2.24 -24.45 5.59
CA HIS A 111 1.88 -23.05 5.43
C HIS A 111 2.68 -22.36 4.33
N GLU A 112 4.00 -22.57 4.31
CA GLU A 112 4.91 -22.04 3.29
C GLU A 112 4.60 -22.61 1.90
N ALA A 113 4.08 -23.84 1.84
CA ALA A 113 3.55 -24.45 0.61
C ALA A 113 2.13 -23.97 0.22
N GLY A 114 1.58 -22.96 0.91
CA GLY A 114 0.31 -22.31 0.57
C GLY A 114 -0.96 -23.02 1.09
N VAL A 115 -0.83 -24.02 1.96
CA VAL A 115 -1.99 -24.72 2.53
C VAL A 115 -2.80 -23.76 3.43
N PRO A 116 -4.14 -23.70 3.28
CA PRO A 116 -4.98 -22.88 4.16
C PRO A 116 -4.83 -23.25 5.65
N PRO A 117 -4.64 -22.27 6.56
CA PRO A 117 -4.51 -22.52 7.98
C PRO A 117 -5.62 -23.38 8.60
N LYS A 118 -6.87 -23.23 8.15
CA LYS A 118 -8.02 -24.04 8.59
C LYS A 118 -7.76 -25.54 8.37
N ALA A 119 -7.25 -25.91 7.19
CA ALA A 119 -6.93 -27.30 6.86
C ALA A 119 -5.78 -27.84 7.73
N ILE A 120 -4.73 -27.03 7.94
CA ILE A 120 -3.60 -27.39 8.83
C ILE A 120 -4.12 -27.65 10.25
N CYS A 121 -4.92 -26.74 10.81
CA CYS A 121 -5.46 -26.88 12.15
C CYS A 121 -6.35 -28.13 12.32
N ILE A 122 -7.18 -28.46 11.33
CA ILE A 122 -8.01 -29.68 11.35
C ILE A 122 -7.14 -30.94 11.33
N ARG A 123 -6.10 -30.97 10.47
CA ARG A 123 -5.18 -32.10 10.36
C ARG A 123 -4.39 -32.32 11.65
N MET A 124 -3.87 -31.25 12.23
CA MET A 124 -3.07 -31.30 13.45
C MET A 124 -3.91 -31.57 14.70
N GLU A 125 -5.22 -31.76 14.54
CA GLU A 125 -6.18 -31.92 15.62
C GLU A 125 -5.99 -30.84 16.69
N CYS A 126 -5.77 -29.60 16.23
CA CYS A 126 -5.67 -28.46 17.13
C CYS A 126 -7.05 -28.24 17.78
N GLN A 127 -7.23 -28.86 18.94
CA GLN A 127 -8.38 -28.65 19.79
C GLN A 127 -8.20 -27.34 20.56
N ASN A 128 -9.29 -26.60 20.74
CA ASN A 128 -9.39 -25.65 21.82
C ASN A 128 -9.79 -26.43 23.06
N SER A 129 -8.82 -27.17 23.63
CA SER A 129 -9.04 -27.88 24.88
C SER A 129 -9.00 -26.89 26.05
N PRO A 130 -9.88 -27.05 27.06
CA PRO A 130 -9.79 -26.28 28.30
C PRO A 130 -8.37 -26.39 28.88
N GLY A 131 -7.69 -25.25 29.06
CA GLY A 131 -6.32 -25.18 29.59
C GLY A 131 -5.18 -25.11 28.55
N ARG A 132 -5.44 -25.34 27.25
CA ARG A 132 -4.45 -25.10 26.16
C ARG A 132 -5.13 -24.55 24.88
N PRO A 133 -5.70 -23.33 24.93
CA PRO A 133 -6.33 -22.72 23.76
C PRO A 133 -5.32 -22.49 22.62
N CYS A 134 -5.72 -22.79 21.38
CA CYS A 134 -4.91 -22.50 20.20
C CYS A 134 -4.99 -21.00 19.88
N GLY A 135 -3.89 -20.26 20.09
CA GLY A 135 -3.84 -18.80 19.88
C GLY A 135 -4.33 -18.32 18.51
N TYR A 136 -4.09 -19.10 17.44
CA TYR A 136 -4.61 -18.79 16.10
C TYR A 136 -6.13 -19.01 15.96
N ARG A 137 -6.71 -19.99 16.65
CA ARG A 137 -8.15 -20.27 16.55
C ARG A 137 -8.94 -19.33 17.45
N THR A 138 -8.45 -19.07 18.66
CA THR A 138 -9.12 -18.22 19.65
C THR A 138 -9.26 -16.78 19.18
N GLN A 139 -8.36 -16.27 18.32
CA GLN A 139 -8.55 -14.94 17.74
C GLN A 139 -9.79 -14.82 16.83
N TYR A 140 -10.38 -15.92 16.34
CA TYR A 140 -11.62 -15.87 15.56
C TYR A 140 -12.87 -16.27 16.37
N GLU A 141 -12.70 -16.71 17.62
CA GLU A 141 -13.82 -17.17 18.45
C GLU A 141 -14.75 -16.01 18.84
N GLY A 142 -16.04 -16.16 18.49
CA GLY A 142 -17.05 -15.13 18.71
C GLY A 142 -16.82 -13.85 17.91
N LEU A 143 -15.94 -13.89 16.89
CA LEU A 143 -15.68 -12.72 16.04
C LEU A 143 -16.83 -12.47 15.07
N PHE A 144 -17.42 -13.55 14.54
CA PHE A 144 -18.57 -13.52 13.65
C PHE A 144 -19.70 -14.39 14.21
N ASP A 145 -20.95 -14.03 13.92
CA ASP A 145 -22.10 -14.89 14.16
C ASP A 145 -22.22 -16.00 13.09
N GLU A 146 -23.30 -16.78 13.15
CA GLU A 146 -23.60 -17.85 12.20
C GLU A 146 -23.89 -17.35 10.77
N PHE A 147 -24.19 -16.07 10.61
CA PHE A 147 -24.43 -15.42 9.32
C PHE A 147 -23.18 -14.71 8.77
N GLY A 148 -22.08 -14.70 9.53
CA GLY A 148 -20.85 -14.04 9.14
C GLY A 148 -20.81 -12.55 9.49
N ASN A 149 -21.74 -12.03 10.31
CA ASN A 149 -21.70 -10.64 10.75
C ASN A 149 -20.73 -10.47 11.93
N PRO A 150 -19.87 -9.45 11.92
CA PRO A 150 -18.93 -9.20 13.00
C PRO A 150 -19.66 -8.87 14.31
N GLN A 151 -19.23 -9.48 15.40
CA GLN A 151 -19.76 -9.26 16.74
C GLN A 151 -18.91 -8.28 17.55
N MET A 152 -17.76 -7.87 17.03
CA MET A 152 -16.84 -6.91 17.64
C MET A 152 -16.01 -6.20 16.58
N ASN A 153 -15.31 -5.14 17.00
CA ASN A 153 -14.38 -4.41 16.15
C ASN A 153 -13.19 -5.30 15.77
N LEU A 154 -12.74 -5.16 14.53
CA LEU A 154 -11.63 -5.93 14.00
C LEU A 154 -10.45 -5.02 13.70
N LEU A 155 -9.28 -5.35 14.26
CA LEU A 155 -8.05 -4.63 14.02
C LEU A 155 -7.07 -5.52 13.27
N ILE A 156 -6.68 -5.16 12.05
CA ILE A 156 -5.85 -6.00 11.17
C ILE A 156 -4.64 -5.23 10.65
N PRO A 157 -3.49 -5.90 10.45
CA PRO A 157 -2.41 -5.28 9.70
C PRO A 157 -2.80 -5.14 8.22
N ILE A 158 -2.28 -4.12 7.54
CA ILE A 158 -2.67 -3.79 6.15
C ILE A 158 -2.54 -4.98 5.19
N ASN A 159 -1.56 -5.85 5.40
CA ASN A 159 -1.32 -7.02 4.54
C ASN A 159 -2.40 -8.09 4.63
N LEU A 160 -3.33 -8.00 5.59
CA LEU A 160 -4.46 -8.91 5.72
C LEU A 160 -5.74 -8.39 5.05
N ILE A 161 -5.78 -7.14 4.56
CA ILE A 161 -6.94 -6.55 3.85
C ILE A 161 -7.53 -7.49 2.77
N PRO A 162 -6.76 -8.23 1.95
CA PRO A 162 -7.34 -9.06 0.90
C PRO A 162 -8.22 -10.18 1.44
N ALA A 163 -8.03 -10.59 2.70
CA ALA A 163 -8.72 -11.70 3.34
C ALA A 163 -10.05 -11.30 4.00
N PHE A 164 -10.36 -10.01 4.12
CA PHE A 164 -11.58 -9.54 4.76
C PHE A 164 -12.52 -8.90 3.73
N ASP A 165 -13.81 -9.12 3.92
CA ASP A 165 -14.86 -8.44 3.17
C ASP A 165 -15.23 -7.14 3.88
N PHE A 166 -15.27 -6.03 3.16
CA PHE A 166 -15.64 -4.74 3.74
C PHE A 166 -17.16 -4.63 3.94
N SER A 167 -17.95 -5.43 3.22
CA SER A 167 -19.42 -5.35 3.25
C SER A 167 -20.04 -5.69 4.61
N VAL A 168 -19.30 -6.40 5.46
CA VAL A 168 -19.79 -6.83 6.78
C VAL A 168 -19.51 -5.82 7.89
N PHE A 169 -18.79 -4.74 7.61
CA PHE A 169 -18.42 -3.71 8.59
C PHE A 169 -19.22 -2.43 8.37
N ASP A 170 -19.54 -1.71 9.45
CA ASP A 170 -20.24 -0.44 9.39
C ASP A 170 -19.34 0.72 8.94
N ALA A 171 -18.05 0.63 9.26
CA ALA A 171 -17.06 1.66 8.96
C ALA A 171 -15.66 1.08 8.86
N ILE A 172 -14.87 1.65 7.95
CA ILE A 172 -13.47 1.27 7.72
C ILE A 172 -12.55 2.43 8.10
N ILE A 173 -11.58 2.17 8.96
CA ILE A 173 -10.56 3.14 9.39
C ILE A 173 -9.19 2.61 8.95
N ILE A 174 -8.45 3.43 8.21
CA ILE A 174 -7.09 3.13 7.75
C ILE A 174 -6.13 4.03 8.54
N GLU A 175 -5.45 3.46 9.53
CA GLU A 175 -4.41 4.13 10.33
C GLU A 175 -3.06 4.01 9.63
N GLU A 176 -2.45 5.16 9.34
CA GLU A 176 -1.10 5.32 8.77
C GLU A 176 -0.83 4.40 7.56
N SER A 177 -0.97 4.91 6.33
CA SER A 177 -0.04 4.57 5.22
C SER A 177 -0.41 5.24 3.89
N THR A 178 0.33 6.30 3.52
CA THR A 178 0.95 6.36 2.17
C THR A 178 2.35 5.71 2.19
N ALA A 179 2.91 5.44 3.37
CA ALA A 179 4.22 4.81 3.58
C ALA A 179 4.32 3.36 3.08
N THR A 180 3.26 2.57 3.29
CA THR A 180 3.17 1.25 2.68
C THR A 180 2.63 1.41 1.27
N ASN A 181 3.49 1.95 0.39
CA ASN A 181 3.52 1.60 -1.03
C ASN A 181 3.89 0.10 -1.21
N GLY A 182 3.46 -0.75 -0.28
CA GLY A 182 3.54 -2.18 -0.40
C GLY A 182 2.65 -2.57 -1.56
N LYS A 183 3.15 -3.51 -2.34
CA LYS A 183 2.39 -4.14 -3.40
C LYS A 183 1.80 -5.42 -2.84
N TYR A 184 0.55 -5.68 -3.20
CA TYR A 184 0.02 -7.02 -3.19
C TYR A 184 0.38 -7.67 -4.51
N GLU A 185 1.31 -8.61 -4.43
CA GLU A 185 1.77 -9.38 -5.57
C GLU A 185 1.30 -10.81 -5.44
N ARG A 186 0.89 -11.38 -6.58
CA ARG A 186 0.54 -12.78 -6.67
C ARG A 186 0.74 -13.29 -8.08
N ASP A 187 1.58 -14.32 -8.17
CA ASP A 187 1.67 -15.14 -9.37
C ASP A 187 0.47 -16.06 -9.45
N TYR A 188 -0.20 -16.03 -10.60
CA TYR A 188 -1.32 -16.89 -10.91
C TYR A 188 -0.94 -17.82 -12.04
N ASP A 189 -0.39 -18.98 -11.66
CA ASP A 189 -0.28 -20.09 -12.58
C ASP A 189 -1.68 -20.70 -12.81
N PHE A 190 -2.25 -20.45 -13.98
CA PHE A 190 -3.55 -20.99 -14.34
C PHE A 190 -3.53 -22.50 -14.57
N ALA A 191 -2.38 -23.09 -14.94
CA ALA A 191 -2.25 -24.54 -14.98
C ALA A 191 -2.33 -25.12 -13.55
N PHE A 192 -1.65 -24.47 -12.60
CA PHE A 192 -1.80 -24.77 -11.17
C PHE A 192 -3.25 -24.62 -10.71
N ILE A 193 -3.94 -23.50 -11.01
CA ILE A 193 -5.35 -23.32 -10.60
C ILE A 193 -6.26 -24.43 -11.13
N LYS A 194 -6.12 -24.79 -12.42
CA LYS A 194 -6.89 -25.89 -13.02
C LYS A 194 -6.59 -27.22 -12.34
N LYS A 195 -5.30 -27.50 -12.08
CA LYS A 195 -4.84 -28.70 -11.36
C LYS A 195 -5.44 -28.76 -9.95
N GLU A 196 -5.36 -27.67 -9.19
CA GLU A 196 -5.91 -27.56 -7.84
C GLU A 196 -7.41 -27.81 -7.83
N MET A 197 -8.15 -27.14 -8.71
CA MET A 197 -9.61 -27.29 -8.79
C MET A 197 -10.04 -28.67 -9.29
N GLY A 198 -9.18 -29.35 -10.06
CA GLY A 198 -9.38 -30.74 -10.49
C GLY A 198 -9.33 -31.76 -9.36
N LYS A 199 -8.66 -31.45 -8.23
CA LYS A 199 -8.60 -32.34 -7.06
C LYS A 199 -9.99 -32.63 -6.47
N MET A 200 -10.95 -31.73 -6.66
CA MET A 200 -12.31 -31.86 -6.15
C MET A 200 -13.19 -32.80 -6.98
N LEU A 201 -12.79 -33.15 -8.21
CA LEU A 201 -13.56 -34.07 -9.07
C LEU A 201 -13.52 -35.52 -8.57
N TYR A 202 -12.36 -35.96 -8.08
CA TYR A 202 -12.09 -37.35 -7.72
C TYR A 202 -11.36 -37.43 -6.40
N SER A 203 -12.11 -37.25 -5.31
CA SER A 203 -11.54 -37.45 -3.97
C SER A 203 -11.49 -38.93 -3.63
N LYS A 204 -10.27 -39.51 -3.58
CA LYS A 204 -10.05 -40.90 -3.15
C LYS A 204 -10.75 -41.15 -1.80
N GLY A 205 -11.82 -41.96 -1.83
CA GLY A 205 -12.60 -42.33 -0.64
C GLY A 205 -13.87 -41.51 -0.37
N TYR A 206 -14.28 -40.61 -1.28
CA TYR A 206 -15.55 -39.89 -1.20
C TYR A 206 -16.38 -40.15 -2.47
N GLY A 207 -17.23 -41.18 -2.42
CA GLY A 207 -18.20 -41.51 -3.49
C GLY A 207 -17.61 -41.67 -4.90
N ARG A 208 -18.50 -41.80 -5.90
CA ARG A 208 -18.13 -41.58 -7.32
C ARG A 208 -18.25 -40.11 -7.72
N ASP A 209 -19.05 -39.35 -6.98
CA ASP A 209 -19.33 -37.95 -7.23
C ASP A 209 -18.46 -37.13 -6.26
N GLY A 210 -17.41 -36.49 -6.75
CA GLY A 210 -16.53 -35.65 -5.92
C GLY A 210 -17.24 -34.44 -5.29
N PHE A 211 -16.48 -33.54 -4.67
CA PHE A 211 -17.04 -32.32 -4.04
C PHE A 211 -17.52 -31.28 -5.05
N LEU A 212 -17.08 -31.38 -6.30
CA LEU A 212 -17.51 -30.52 -7.39
C LEU A 212 -18.04 -31.38 -8.54
N LYS A 213 -19.25 -31.09 -9.01
CA LYS A 213 -19.84 -31.76 -10.18
C LYS A 213 -18.97 -31.52 -11.42
N ILE A 214 -18.89 -32.53 -12.29
CA ILE A 214 -18.02 -32.45 -13.47
C ILE A 214 -18.45 -31.30 -14.41
N GLU A 215 -19.75 -31.04 -14.52
CA GLU A 215 -20.30 -29.94 -15.31
C GLU A 215 -19.87 -28.58 -14.77
N ASP A 216 -19.89 -28.40 -13.46
CA ASP A 216 -19.51 -27.15 -12.81
C ASP A 216 -18.00 -26.93 -12.84
N HIS A 217 -17.21 -28.01 -12.73
CA HIS A 217 -15.79 -27.96 -13.04
C HIS A 217 -15.53 -27.53 -14.49
N TYR A 218 -16.22 -28.11 -15.48
CA TYR A 218 -16.07 -27.68 -16.88
C TYR A 218 -16.49 -26.23 -17.12
N LYS A 219 -17.54 -25.74 -16.45
CA LYS A 219 -17.90 -24.30 -16.47
C LYS A 219 -16.78 -23.45 -15.91
N PHE A 220 -16.21 -23.82 -14.76
CA PHE A 220 -15.07 -23.13 -14.16
C PHE A 220 -13.84 -23.13 -15.07
N ILE A 221 -13.45 -24.28 -15.64
CA ILE A 221 -12.30 -24.37 -16.55
C ILE A 221 -12.51 -23.52 -17.80
N ARG A 222 -13.73 -23.51 -18.37
CA ARG A 222 -14.08 -22.61 -19.49
C ARG A 222 -13.93 -21.15 -19.10
N ALA A 223 -14.45 -20.74 -17.94
CA ALA A 223 -14.32 -19.38 -17.44
C ALA A 223 -12.85 -18.99 -17.20
N ILE A 224 -12.04 -19.88 -16.63
CA ILE A 224 -10.60 -19.66 -16.44
C ILE A 224 -9.84 -19.51 -17.75
N ASN A 225 -10.15 -20.36 -18.75
CA ASN A 225 -9.57 -20.27 -20.09
C ASN A 225 -9.94 -18.96 -20.78
N ALA A 226 -11.19 -18.52 -20.61
CA ALA A 226 -11.71 -17.26 -21.15
C ALA A 226 -11.29 -16.03 -20.33
N ARG A 227 -10.67 -16.21 -19.15
CA ARG A 227 -10.39 -15.14 -18.18
C ARG A 227 -11.65 -14.38 -17.73
N ASP A 228 -12.79 -15.08 -17.69
CA ASP A 228 -14.09 -14.50 -17.36
C ASP A 228 -14.32 -14.46 -15.84
N ALA A 229 -13.93 -13.33 -15.24
CA ALA A 229 -14.12 -13.10 -13.81
C ALA A 229 -15.60 -13.07 -13.40
N LYS A 230 -16.49 -12.58 -14.28
CA LYS A 230 -17.93 -12.47 -13.99
C LYS A 230 -18.56 -13.86 -13.88
N ALA A 231 -18.21 -14.76 -14.79
CA ALA A 231 -18.64 -16.15 -14.72
C ALA A 231 -18.15 -16.82 -13.43
N ILE A 232 -16.87 -16.66 -13.06
CA ILE A 232 -16.33 -17.26 -11.83
C ILE A 232 -17.04 -16.71 -10.59
N ARG A 233 -17.27 -15.39 -10.53
CA ARG A 233 -18.00 -14.74 -9.44
C ARG A 233 -19.41 -15.31 -9.26
N SER A 234 -20.13 -15.57 -10.36
CA SER A 234 -21.46 -16.18 -10.28
C SER A 234 -21.46 -17.61 -9.69
N MET A 235 -20.31 -18.28 -9.72
CA MET A 235 -20.11 -19.62 -9.15
C MET A 235 -19.45 -19.58 -7.77
N GLU A 236 -19.09 -18.40 -7.25
CA GLU A 236 -18.23 -18.25 -6.07
C GLU A 236 -18.75 -18.99 -4.83
N PRO A 237 -20.03 -18.84 -4.41
CA PRO A 237 -20.50 -19.51 -3.19
C PRO A 237 -20.37 -21.04 -3.27
N MET A 238 -20.76 -21.62 -4.41
CA MET A 238 -20.71 -23.06 -4.64
C MET A 238 -19.27 -23.58 -4.74
N LEU A 239 -18.39 -22.86 -5.43
CA LEU A 239 -16.97 -23.25 -5.51
C LEU A 239 -16.28 -23.13 -4.15
N GLN A 240 -16.56 -22.09 -3.38
CA GLN A 240 -15.97 -21.90 -2.06
C GLN A 240 -16.44 -22.98 -1.07
N GLU A 241 -17.73 -23.35 -1.11
CA GLU A 241 -18.25 -24.46 -0.33
C GLU A 241 -17.57 -25.79 -0.68
N ALA A 242 -17.42 -26.10 -1.98
CA ALA A 242 -16.74 -27.31 -2.44
C ALA A 242 -15.26 -27.36 -1.99
N ILE A 243 -14.54 -26.22 -2.07
CA ILE A 243 -13.16 -26.09 -1.59
C ILE A 243 -13.09 -26.37 -0.09
N ASP A 244 -13.99 -25.77 0.69
CA ASP A 244 -14.03 -25.91 2.14
C ASP A 244 -14.32 -27.36 2.56
N GLN A 245 -15.31 -28.00 1.94
CA GLN A 245 -15.67 -29.40 2.18
C GLN A 245 -14.52 -30.35 1.81
N HIS A 246 -13.93 -30.18 0.61
CA HIS A 246 -12.79 -30.98 0.15
C HIS A 246 -11.58 -30.86 1.08
N ASN A 247 -11.23 -29.63 1.46
CA ASN A 247 -10.09 -29.37 2.34
C ASN A 247 -10.32 -29.91 3.75
N MET A 248 -11.54 -29.81 4.28
CA MET A 248 -11.91 -30.41 5.55
C MET A 248 -11.78 -31.94 5.51
N TYR A 249 -12.35 -32.58 4.48
CA TYR A 249 -12.24 -34.03 4.29
C TYR A 249 -10.78 -34.48 4.18
N THR A 250 -9.99 -33.80 3.35
CA THR A 250 -8.57 -34.09 3.14
C THR A 250 -7.76 -33.95 4.43
N ALA A 251 -8.01 -32.91 5.21
CA ALA A 251 -7.37 -32.71 6.50
C ALA A 251 -7.70 -33.84 7.49
N VAL A 252 -8.97 -34.28 7.56
CA VAL A 252 -9.41 -35.40 8.41
C VAL A 252 -8.76 -36.72 7.95
N ARG A 253 -8.70 -36.98 6.65
CA ARG A 253 -8.10 -38.20 6.07
C ARG A 253 -6.60 -38.32 6.38
N HIS A 254 -5.92 -37.20 6.54
CA HIS A 254 -4.48 -37.09 6.77
C HIS A 254 -4.08 -36.78 8.22
N LYS A 255 -5.01 -36.96 9.18
CA LYS A 255 -4.77 -36.78 10.62
C LYS A 255 -3.66 -37.64 11.20
N LYS A 256 -3.55 -38.91 10.76
CA LYS A 256 -2.43 -39.79 11.15
C LYS A 256 -1.18 -39.27 10.43
N ARG A 257 -0.02 -39.25 11.11
CA ARG A 257 1.32 -38.79 10.62
C ARG A 257 1.77 -39.46 9.30
N LYS A 258 1.02 -39.25 8.23
CA LYS A 258 1.35 -39.55 6.84
C LYS A 258 2.36 -38.51 6.36
N PRO A 259 3.08 -38.78 5.26
CA PRO A 259 4.01 -37.83 4.69
C PRO A 259 3.35 -36.46 4.56
N ASN A 260 4.04 -35.41 5.01
CA ASN A 260 3.52 -34.05 4.95
C ASN A 260 3.21 -33.64 3.49
N SER A 261 4.01 -34.15 2.55
CA SER A 261 3.84 -33.99 1.10
C SER A 261 2.46 -34.39 0.62
N ASP A 262 1.94 -35.56 1.00
CA ASP A 262 0.65 -36.06 0.49
C ASP A 262 -0.50 -35.13 0.88
N PHE A 263 -0.47 -34.62 2.13
CA PHE A 263 -1.45 -33.64 2.58
C PHE A 263 -1.33 -32.31 1.82
N ILE A 264 -0.10 -31.81 1.67
CA ILE A 264 0.19 -30.58 0.93
C ILE A 264 -0.28 -30.69 -0.52
N ASP A 265 -0.11 -31.87 -1.13
CA ASP A 265 -0.46 -32.14 -2.52
C ASP A 265 -1.96 -32.37 -2.74
N ASP A 266 -2.69 -32.86 -1.74
CA ASP A 266 -4.13 -33.14 -1.87
C ASP A 266 -5.03 -31.93 -1.53
N VAL A 267 -4.56 -31.00 -0.70
CA VAL A 267 -5.34 -29.81 -0.33
C VAL A 267 -5.44 -28.82 -1.50
N VAL A 268 -6.61 -28.22 -1.67
CA VAL A 268 -6.84 -27.12 -2.62
C VAL A 268 -6.34 -25.81 -2.02
N LYS A 269 -5.41 -25.16 -2.71
CA LYS A 269 -4.72 -23.94 -2.26
C LYS A 269 -5.25 -22.65 -2.91
N VAL A 270 -6.23 -22.77 -3.81
CA VAL A 270 -6.82 -21.64 -4.52
C VAL A 270 -7.60 -20.75 -3.55
N ARG A 271 -7.37 -19.42 -3.62
CA ARG A 271 -8.17 -18.42 -2.91
C ARG A 271 -9.05 -17.71 -3.92
N LEU A 272 -10.34 -18.04 -3.93
CA LEU A 272 -11.26 -17.69 -5.01
C LEU A 272 -11.47 -16.17 -5.15
N GLN A 273 -11.69 -15.46 -4.04
CA GLN A 273 -11.82 -14.00 -4.05
C GLN A 273 -10.62 -13.29 -4.66
N SER A 274 -9.40 -13.73 -4.31
CA SER A 274 -8.19 -13.13 -4.87
C SER A 274 -8.08 -13.43 -6.38
N LEU A 275 -8.44 -14.65 -6.81
CA LEU A 275 -8.47 -15.02 -8.23
C LEU A 275 -9.47 -14.16 -9.02
N ILE A 276 -10.67 -13.95 -8.49
CA ILE A 276 -11.68 -13.08 -9.11
C ILE A 276 -11.14 -11.66 -9.23
N MET A 277 -10.61 -11.10 -8.15
CA MET A 277 -9.99 -9.76 -8.15
C MET A 277 -8.88 -9.66 -9.21
N CYS A 278 -7.96 -10.62 -9.24
CA CYS A 278 -6.88 -10.68 -10.23
C CYS A 278 -7.42 -10.66 -11.67
N LEU A 279 -8.39 -11.52 -11.98
CA LEU A 279 -8.96 -11.60 -13.33
C LEU A 279 -9.65 -10.30 -13.74
N GLU A 280 -10.34 -9.62 -12.82
CA GLU A 280 -10.98 -8.34 -13.10
C GLU A 280 -9.95 -7.25 -13.38
N PHE A 281 -8.95 -7.06 -12.52
CA PHE A 281 -7.89 -6.09 -12.78
C PHE A 281 -7.16 -6.38 -14.10
N THR A 282 -6.91 -7.66 -14.38
CA THR A 282 -6.25 -8.13 -15.60
C THR A 282 -7.06 -7.78 -16.85
N ASP A 283 -8.35 -8.10 -16.87
CA ASP A 283 -9.26 -7.79 -17.97
C ASP A 283 -9.39 -6.27 -18.16
N ARG A 284 -9.57 -5.52 -17.08
CA ARG A 284 -9.70 -4.05 -17.12
C ARG A 284 -8.41 -3.39 -17.63
N ARG A 285 -7.24 -3.79 -17.14
CA ARG A 285 -5.94 -3.26 -17.61
C ARG A 285 -5.70 -3.59 -19.09
N LYS A 286 -6.05 -4.81 -19.53
CA LYS A 286 -5.98 -5.19 -20.95
C LYS A 286 -6.86 -4.28 -21.81
N LYS A 287 -8.12 -4.08 -21.41
CA LYS A 287 -9.06 -3.20 -22.11
C LYS A 287 -8.57 -1.75 -22.15
N ALA A 288 -8.12 -1.20 -21.02
CA ALA A 288 -7.59 0.16 -20.95
C ALA A 288 -6.36 0.34 -21.85
N ARG A 289 -5.46 -0.65 -21.90
CA ARG A 289 -4.27 -0.62 -22.77
C ARG A 289 -4.65 -0.68 -24.24
N LEU A 290 -5.58 -1.56 -24.63
CA LEU A 290 -6.09 -1.64 -26.00
C LEU A 290 -6.75 -0.33 -26.44
N ALA A 291 -7.59 0.26 -25.59
CA ALA A 291 -8.22 1.55 -25.85
C ALA A 291 -7.17 2.66 -26.06
N LYS A 292 -6.09 2.67 -25.26
CA LYS A 292 -4.99 3.63 -25.44
C LYS A 292 -4.25 3.44 -26.77
N ILE A 293 -3.98 2.20 -27.15
CA ILE A 293 -3.31 1.88 -28.43
C ILE A 293 -4.21 2.29 -29.61
N GLU A 294 -5.52 2.06 -29.50
CA GLU A 294 -6.53 2.51 -30.47
C GLU A 294 -6.55 4.04 -30.59
N GLU A 295 -6.51 4.76 -29.47
CA GLU A 295 -6.44 6.23 -29.44
C GLU A 295 -5.14 6.78 -30.05
N GLU A 296 -4.00 6.20 -29.69
CA GLU A 296 -2.69 6.56 -30.25
C GLU A 296 -2.65 6.33 -31.76
N PHE A 297 -3.18 5.21 -32.24
CA PHE A 297 -3.30 4.91 -33.68
C PHE A 297 -4.27 5.86 -34.38
N SER A 298 -5.44 6.13 -33.80
CA SER A 298 -6.43 7.08 -34.34
C SER A 298 -5.86 8.49 -34.48
N THR A 299 -5.06 8.93 -33.50
CA THR A 299 -4.41 10.25 -33.52
C THR A 299 -3.35 10.34 -34.61
N LYS A 300 -2.46 9.34 -34.71
CA LYS A 300 -1.43 9.28 -35.75
C LYS A 300 -2.01 9.18 -37.15
N SER A 301 -2.99 8.29 -37.35
CA SER A 301 -3.67 8.12 -38.64
C SER A 301 -4.41 9.38 -39.09
N SER A 302 -5.06 10.10 -38.17
CA SER A 302 -5.69 11.38 -38.47
C SER A 302 -4.68 12.42 -38.95
N GLY A 303 -3.50 12.47 -38.33
CA GLY A 303 -2.40 13.35 -38.78
C GLY A 303 -1.97 13.04 -40.22
N VAL A 304 -1.77 11.76 -40.53
CA VAL A 304 -1.44 11.28 -41.89
C VAL A 304 -2.54 11.64 -42.89
N LEU A 305 -3.81 11.46 -42.54
CA LEU A 305 -4.93 11.80 -43.42
C LEU A 305 -5.05 13.31 -43.70
N VAL A 306 -4.73 14.16 -42.71
CA VAL A 306 -4.66 15.61 -42.88
C VAL A 306 -3.52 15.99 -43.82
N GLU A 307 -2.36 15.36 -43.68
CA GLU A 307 -1.22 15.57 -44.59
C GLU A 307 -1.59 15.19 -46.03
N MET A 308 -2.21 14.01 -46.25
CA MET A 308 -2.71 13.60 -47.56
C MET A 308 -3.68 14.62 -48.16
N LYS A 309 -4.60 15.16 -47.34
CA LYS A 309 -5.58 16.16 -47.78
C LYS A 309 -4.90 17.47 -48.17
N ASN A 310 -3.91 17.94 -47.40
CA ASN A 310 -3.17 19.15 -47.69
C ASN A 310 -2.35 19.00 -48.98
N THR A 311 -1.62 17.89 -49.14
CA THR A 311 -0.88 17.56 -50.38
C THR A 311 -1.81 17.51 -51.59
N PHE A 312 -3.02 16.95 -51.43
CA PHE A 312 -4.01 16.92 -52.50
C PHE A 312 -4.55 18.31 -52.84
N GLN A 313 -4.81 19.16 -51.84
CA GLN A 313 -5.27 20.54 -52.06
C GLN A 313 -4.17 21.42 -52.70
N GLU A 314 -2.91 21.26 -52.30
CA GLU A 314 -1.77 21.92 -52.94
C GLU A 314 -1.66 21.53 -54.41
N ALA A 315 -1.78 20.23 -54.72
CA ALA A 315 -1.79 19.74 -56.10
C ALA A 315 -2.95 20.30 -56.94
N GLN A 316 -4.12 20.54 -56.33
CA GLN A 316 -5.29 21.12 -57.01
C GLN A 316 -5.14 22.61 -57.37
N ASN A 317 -4.28 23.33 -56.67
CA ASN A 317 -4.08 24.77 -56.85
C ASN A 317 -2.96 25.13 -57.84
N LEU A 318 -2.32 24.14 -58.47
CA LEU A 318 -1.23 24.36 -59.43
C LEU A 318 -1.76 24.80 -60.81
N THR A 319 -1.03 25.72 -61.46
CA THR A 319 -1.29 26.10 -62.85
C THR A 319 -0.86 24.99 -63.82
N TYR A 320 -1.38 24.98 -65.05
CA TYR A 320 -1.16 23.88 -66.01
C TYR A 320 0.33 23.61 -66.33
N ASP A 321 1.17 24.64 -66.35
CA ASP A 321 2.60 24.50 -66.63
C ASP A 321 3.40 24.02 -65.42
N ASP A 322 3.03 24.41 -64.20
CA ASP A 322 3.62 23.92 -62.94
C ASP A 322 3.19 22.48 -62.64
N ALA A 323 1.97 22.11 -63.03
CA ALA A 323 1.35 20.81 -62.76
C ALA A 323 2.15 19.64 -63.35
N LYS A 324 2.92 19.82 -64.43
CA LYS A 324 3.60 18.69 -65.11
C LYS A 324 4.85 18.20 -64.38
N GLN A 325 5.60 19.08 -63.71
CA GLN A 325 6.74 18.70 -62.87
C GLN A 325 6.33 18.47 -61.41
N LEU A 326 5.42 19.28 -60.86
CA LEU A 326 4.96 19.12 -59.48
C LEU A 326 4.01 17.94 -59.29
N SER A 327 3.23 17.50 -60.29
CA SER A 327 2.37 16.31 -60.14
C SER A 327 3.17 15.04 -59.85
N TYR A 328 4.36 14.88 -60.43
CA TYR A 328 5.22 13.74 -60.14
C TYR A 328 5.73 13.76 -58.69
N TYR A 329 6.12 14.94 -58.20
CA TYR A 329 6.56 15.14 -56.81
C TYR A 329 5.44 14.84 -55.80
N HIS A 330 4.23 15.37 -56.02
CA HIS A 330 3.07 15.11 -55.15
C HIS A 330 2.67 13.63 -55.18
N LEU A 331 2.83 12.94 -56.32
CA LEU A 331 2.53 11.51 -56.43
C LEU A 331 3.56 10.63 -55.70
N ILE A 332 4.83 11.05 -55.64
CA ILE A 332 5.85 10.44 -54.78
C ILE A 332 5.50 10.68 -53.31
N GLN A 333 5.22 11.92 -52.92
CA GLN A 333 4.82 12.24 -51.53
C GLN A 333 3.58 11.45 -51.09
N MET A 334 2.55 11.37 -51.93
CA MET A 334 1.35 10.57 -51.62
C MET A 334 1.67 9.07 -51.45
N LYS A 335 2.62 8.52 -52.22
CA LYS A 335 3.09 7.13 -52.04
C LYS A 335 3.84 6.96 -50.72
N GLU A 336 4.71 7.90 -50.37
CA GLU A 336 5.45 7.89 -49.10
C GLU A 336 4.51 7.99 -47.89
N ILE A 337 3.53 8.90 -47.95
CA ILE A 337 2.52 9.06 -46.90
C ILE A 337 1.65 7.79 -46.76
N THR A 338 1.24 7.19 -47.89
CA THR A 338 0.47 5.92 -47.88
C THR A 338 1.30 4.76 -47.31
N ALA A 339 2.58 4.68 -47.67
CA ALA A 339 3.48 3.67 -47.11
C ALA A 339 3.63 3.83 -45.59
N ASN A 340 3.85 5.06 -45.11
CA ASN A 340 3.92 5.35 -43.67
C ASN A 340 2.63 4.96 -42.93
N TYR A 341 1.45 5.23 -43.52
CA TYR A 341 0.17 4.79 -42.95
C TYR A 341 0.08 3.26 -42.83
N ASN A 342 0.45 2.53 -43.87
CA ASN A 342 0.41 1.06 -43.87
C ASN A 342 1.41 0.48 -42.85
N ASP A 343 2.60 1.05 -42.75
CA ASP A 343 3.60 0.65 -41.75
C ASP A 343 3.09 0.86 -40.31
N GLU A 344 2.44 2.00 -40.02
CA GLU A 344 1.83 2.23 -38.71
C GLU A 344 0.64 1.29 -38.44
N LEU A 345 -0.15 0.95 -39.47
CA LEU A 345 -1.24 -0.04 -39.36
C LEU A 345 -0.71 -1.44 -39.05
N GLU A 346 0.35 -1.88 -39.71
CA GLU A 346 0.97 -3.18 -39.45
C GLU A 346 1.57 -3.24 -38.03
N LYS A 347 2.27 -2.17 -37.59
CA LYS A 347 2.76 -2.05 -36.21
C LYS A 347 1.61 -2.11 -35.19
N TYR A 348 0.51 -1.41 -35.48
CA TYR A 348 -0.68 -1.44 -34.63
C TYR A 348 -1.28 -2.85 -34.52
N GLN A 349 -1.49 -3.52 -35.66
CA GLN A 349 -2.04 -4.89 -35.68
C GLN A 349 -1.14 -5.87 -34.93
N SER A 350 0.17 -5.84 -35.20
CA SER A 350 1.17 -6.65 -34.50
C SER A 350 1.14 -6.40 -32.99
N THR A 351 1.06 -5.14 -32.57
CA THR A 351 0.98 -4.74 -31.15
C THR A 351 -0.30 -5.26 -30.49
N VAL A 352 -1.45 -5.09 -31.15
CA VAL A 352 -2.75 -5.57 -30.66
C VAL A 352 -2.74 -7.09 -30.52
N ASP A 353 -2.22 -7.81 -31.51
CA ASP A 353 -2.16 -9.27 -31.49
C ASP A 353 -1.19 -9.79 -30.42
N MET A 354 -0.05 -9.12 -30.22
CA MET A 354 0.85 -9.39 -29.09
C MET A 354 0.11 -9.27 -27.74
N TYR A 355 -0.70 -8.22 -27.52
CA TYR A 355 -1.47 -8.08 -26.27
C TYR A 355 -2.64 -9.05 -26.15
N LYS A 356 -3.25 -9.46 -27.26
CA LYS A 356 -4.25 -10.54 -27.23
C LYS A 356 -3.62 -11.86 -26.77
N LEU A 357 -2.37 -12.11 -27.16
CA LEU A 357 -1.61 -13.34 -26.86
C LEU A 357 -0.85 -13.30 -25.53
N THR A 358 -0.59 -12.13 -24.95
CA THR A 358 0.18 -12.00 -23.72
C THR A 358 -0.54 -12.71 -22.58
N LYS A 359 0.10 -13.76 -22.04
CA LYS A 359 -0.37 -14.46 -20.84
C LYS A 359 -0.10 -13.56 -19.65
N ILE A 360 -1.16 -13.18 -18.93
CA ILE A 360 -1.02 -12.40 -17.71
C ILE A 360 -0.93 -13.41 -16.57
N ASP A 361 0.28 -13.92 -16.33
CA ASP A 361 0.56 -14.93 -15.30
C ASP A 361 0.97 -14.27 -13.96
N HIS A 362 1.17 -12.95 -13.93
CA HIS A 362 1.55 -12.17 -12.76
C HIS A 362 0.53 -11.04 -12.49
N PHE A 363 0.06 -10.94 -11.25
CA PHE A 363 -0.82 -9.88 -10.78
C PHE A 363 -0.14 -9.06 -9.69
N GLN A 364 -0.18 -7.74 -9.86
CA GLN A 364 0.35 -6.77 -8.93
C GLN A 364 -0.65 -5.63 -8.79
N ALA A 365 -1.02 -5.32 -7.56
CA ALA A 365 -1.83 -4.15 -7.22
C ALA A 365 -1.26 -3.47 -5.98
N THR A 366 -1.33 -2.16 -5.92
CA THR A 366 -1.06 -1.38 -4.71
C THR A 366 -2.09 -1.68 -3.63
N TRP A 367 -1.74 -1.48 -2.36
CA TRP A 367 -2.70 -1.59 -1.26
C TRP A 367 -3.89 -0.64 -1.44
N GLN A 368 -3.66 0.55 -1.99
CA GLN A 368 -4.72 1.53 -2.27
C GLN A 368 -5.68 1.03 -3.36
N GLU A 369 -5.19 0.44 -4.45
CA GLU A 369 -6.06 -0.20 -5.46
C GLU A 369 -6.93 -1.32 -4.85
N ILE A 370 -6.38 -2.12 -3.92
CA ILE A 370 -7.17 -3.15 -3.22
C ILE A 370 -8.23 -2.51 -2.33
N ILE A 371 -7.89 -1.44 -1.61
CA ILE A 371 -8.84 -0.72 -0.75
C ILE A 371 -9.97 -0.13 -1.60
N PHE A 372 -9.67 0.57 -2.70
CA PHE A 372 -10.67 1.13 -3.61
C PHE A 372 -11.54 0.03 -4.24
N TYR A 373 -10.94 -1.10 -4.61
CA TYR A 373 -11.67 -2.25 -5.11
C TYR A 373 -12.62 -2.82 -4.05
N LYS A 374 -12.17 -2.98 -2.81
CA LYS A 374 -13.02 -3.46 -1.71
C LYS A 374 -14.13 -2.45 -1.39
N GLN A 375 -13.84 -1.16 -1.42
CA GLN A 375 -14.82 -0.08 -1.29
C GLN A 375 -15.91 -0.16 -2.35
N LEU A 376 -15.51 -0.27 -3.62
CA LEU A 376 -16.41 -0.42 -4.77
C LEU A 376 -17.36 -1.62 -4.58
N ARG A 377 -16.86 -2.72 -4.01
CA ARG A 377 -17.67 -3.93 -3.78
C ARG A 377 -18.58 -3.83 -2.57
N ALA A 378 -18.13 -3.17 -1.51
CA ALA A 378 -18.87 -3.06 -0.26
C ALA A 378 -19.85 -1.87 -0.24
N CYS A 379 -19.67 -0.90 -1.13
CA CYS A 379 -20.39 0.38 -1.12
C CYS A 379 -20.30 1.08 0.25
N CYS A 380 -19.09 1.18 0.78
CA CYS A 380 -18.82 1.76 2.10
C CYS A 380 -17.95 3.03 2.02
N ASP A 381 -18.03 3.86 3.05
CA ASP A 381 -17.12 4.99 3.22
C ASP A 381 -15.84 4.56 3.94
N ILE A 382 -14.74 5.25 3.64
CA ILE A 382 -13.43 4.95 4.22
C ILE A 382 -12.84 6.19 4.85
N ARG A 383 -12.37 6.04 6.09
CA ARG A 383 -11.60 7.07 6.79
C ARG A 383 -10.12 6.75 6.75
N TYR A 384 -9.33 7.68 6.25
CA TYR A 384 -7.87 7.62 6.25
C TYR A 384 -7.32 8.55 7.32
N ASN A 385 -6.59 8.01 8.29
CA ASN A 385 -5.81 8.79 9.24
C ASN A 385 -4.35 8.76 8.78
N ASN A 386 -3.95 9.74 7.95
CA ASN A 386 -2.68 9.71 7.24
C ASN A 386 -1.83 10.96 7.49
N THR A 387 -0.77 10.82 8.28
CA THR A 387 0.15 11.91 8.66
C THR A 387 1.02 12.44 7.52
N ILE A 388 1.17 11.67 6.44
CA ILE A 388 2.07 11.93 5.32
C ILE A 388 1.29 11.90 3.99
N PHE A 389 0.02 12.25 4.06
CA PHE A 389 -0.84 12.30 2.90
C PHE A 389 -0.32 13.31 1.88
N ARG A 390 -0.28 12.88 0.61
CA ARG A 390 -0.01 13.75 -0.53
C ARG A 390 -1.21 13.69 -1.45
N GLU A 391 -1.96 14.78 -1.50
CA GLU A 391 -3.17 14.87 -2.31
C GLU A 391 -2.88 14.54 -3.78
N SER A 392 -1.81 15.11 -4.34
CA SER A 392 -1.38 14.87 -5.73
C SER A 392 -1.19 13.39 -6.05
N MET A 393 -0.62 12.62 -5.11
CA MET A 393 -0.38 11.18 -5.25
C MET A 393 -1.66 10.37 -5.10
N PHE A 394 -2.44 10.66 -4.07
CA PHE A 394 -3.72 9.98 -3.83
C PHE A 394 -4.67 10.18 -5.01
N MET A 395 -4.81 11.42 -5.49
CA MET A 395 -5.63 11.74 -6.65
C MET A 395 -5.13 11.07 -7.93
N ARG A 396 -3.82 10.87 -8.08
CA ARG A 396 -3.25 10.10 -9.20
C ARG A 396 -3.60 8.62 -9.11
N GLN A 397 -3.43 8.00 -7.94
CA GLN A 397 -3.80 6.60 -7.72
C GLN A 397 -5.30 6.38 -7.95
N MET A 398 -6.13 7.30 -7.44
CA MET A 398 -7.57 7.28 -7.66
C MET A 398 -7.92 7.40 -9.15
N ARG A 399 -7.33 8.36 -9.88
CA ARG A 399 -7.56 8.49 -11.33
C ARG A 399 -7.15 7.23 -12.09
N ASN A 400 -5.99 6.66 -11.75
CA ASN A 400 -5.54 5.40 -12.35
C ASN A 400 -6.55 4.27 -12.09
N PHE A 401 -7.08 4.18 -10.87
CA PHE A 401 -8.11 3.21 -10.52
C PHE A 401 -9.42 3.46 -11.28
N GLN A 402 -9.87 4.71 -11.40
CA GLN A 402 -11.08 5.10 -12.15
C GLN A 402 -10.98 4.80 -13.65
N THR A 403 -9.78 4.87 -14.23
CA THR A 403 -9.56 4.41 -15.62
C THR A 403 -9.82 2.90 -15.76
N LEU A 404 -9.51 2.11 -14.73
CA LEU A 404 -9.74 0.67 -14.72
C LEU A 404 -11.18 0.31 -14.32
N PHE A 405 -11.77 1.08 -13.41
CA PHE A 405 -13.11 0.90 -12.86
C PHE A 405 -13.90 2.22 -12.99
N PRO A 406 -14.44 2.54 -14.18
CA PRO A 406 -15.16 3.81 -14.42
C PRO A 406 -16.38 4.01 -13.53
N GLU A 407 -16.97 2.90 -13.05
CA GLU A 407 -18.05 2.87 -12.06
C GLU A 407 -17.63 3.38 -10.66
N TYR A 408 -16.32 3.51 -10.38
CA TYR A 408 -15.85 4.03 -9.11
C TYR A 408 -15.91 5.56 -9.08
N LYS A 409 -16.97 6.12 -8.51
CA LYS A 409 -17.12 7.58 -8.31
C LYS A 409 -16.88 7.93 -6.86
N GLN A 410 -16.03 8.92 -6.61
CA GLN A 410 -15.54 9.19 -5.27
C GLN A 410 -15.45 10.70 -5.00
N GLU A 411 -15.81 11.10 -3.79
CA GLU A 411 -15.62 12.45 -3.23
C GLU A 411 -14.71 12.38 -1.99
N SER A 412 -13.61 13.14 -2.02
CA SER A 412 -12.63 13.19 -0.93
C SER A 412 -12.84 14.43 -0.08
N ILE A 413 -13.03 14.24 1.23
CA ILE A 413 -13.06 15.34 2.20
C ILE A 413 -11.74 15.33 2.96
N VAL A 414 -10.93 16.38 2.75
CA VAL A 414 -9.57 16.47 3.28
C VAL A 414 -9.53 17.41 4.48
N TYR A 415 -9.03 16.94 5.61
CA TYR A 415 -8.85 17.70 6.84
C TYR A 415 -7.37 17.93 7.09
N GLU A 416 -6.96 19.20 7.03
CA GLU A 416 -5.57 19.63 7.21
C GLU A 416 -5.39 20.52 8.44
N SER A 417 -4.15 20.68 8.88
CA SER A 417 -3.78 21.65 9.90
C SER A 417 -2.44 22.30 9.56
N HIS A 418 -2.28 23.55 9.97
CA HIS A 418 -1.07 24.34 9.70
C HIS A 418 -0.53 25.02 10.98
N PHE A 419 -0.31 24.24 12.03
CA PHE A 419 0.33 24.70 13.25
C PHE A 419 1.80 24.99 13.01
N THR A 420 2.32 25.99 13.71
CA THR A 420 3.73 26.35 13.71
C THR A 420 4.21 26.52 15.14
N ASN A 421 5.48 26.23 15.40
CA ASN A 421 6.13 26.54 16.68
C ASN A 421 7.49 27.19 16.41
N LYS A 422 7.52 28.52 16.36
CA LYS A 422 8.76 29.28 16.08
C LYS A 422 9.76 29.29 17.24
N GLU A 423 9.38 28.79 18.41
CA GLU A 423 10.29 28.59 19.54
C GLU A 423 11.13 27.31 19.38
N THR A 424 10.62 26.31 18.65
CA THR A 424 11.42 25.19 18.17
C THR A 424 12.41 25.68 17.11
N VAL A 425 13.70 25.45 17.36
CA VAL A 425 14.79 25.93 16.49
C VAL A 425 15.50 24.75 15.84
N ILE A 426 15.61 24.81 14.51
CA ILE A 426 16.50 23.96 13.72
C ILE A 426 17.81 24.71 13.53
N LYS A 427 18.86 24.25 14.21
CA LYS A 427 20.23 24.71 14.00
C LYS A 427 20.88 23.90 12.90
N VAL A 428 21.12 24.53 11.76
CA VAL A 428 21.76 23.90 10.60
C VAL A 428 23.28 24.04 10.75
N GLU A 429 23.94 22.90 10.79
CA GLU A 429 25.38 22.79 10.81
C GLU A 429 25.86 22.78 9.36
N LYS A 430 26.46 23.89 8.91
CA LYS A 430 26.93 24.00 7.52
C LYS A 430 27.96 22.92 7.21
N THR A 431 27.63 22.10 6.23
CA THR A 431 28.52 21.10 5.65
C THR A 431 28.48 21.29 4.15
N ASN A 432 29.64 21.47 3.51
CA ASN A 432 29.71 21.69 2.07
C ASN A 432 29.29 20.42 1.28
N ASP A 433 29.29 19.26 1.93
CA ASP A 433 29.05 17.97 1.32
C ASP A 433 27.75 17.34 1.81
N GLY A 434 27.00 16.71 0.90
CA GLY A 434 25.92 15.80 1.25
C GLY A 434 26.50 14.51 1.87
N PHE A 435 25.95 14.08 3.00
CA PHE A 435 26.41 12.88 3.68
C PHE A 435 25.71 11.63 3.12
N TYR A 436 26.38 10.96 2.18
CA TYR A 436 25.90 9.75 1.53
C TYR A 436 25.94 8.52 2.45
N LYS A 437 24.95 7.62 2.30
CA LYS A 437 24.83 6.36 3.05
C LYS A 437 26.11 5.51 2.97
N GLY A 438 26.69 5.34 1.77
CA GLY A 438 27.93 4.58 1.57
C GLY A 438 29.17 5.16 2.27
N PHE A 439 29.16 6.46 2.57
CA PHE A 439 30.28 7.15 3.21
C PHE A 439 29.98 7.54 4.68
N ILE A 440 28.84 7.11 5.23
CA ILE A 440 28.37 7.57 6.54
C ILE A 440 29.35 7.27 7.68
N HIS A 441 30.12 6.18 7.59
CA HIS A 441 31.15 5.86 8.58
C HIS A 441 32.34 6.81 8.54
N GLU A 442 32.75 7.24 7.35
CA GLU A 442 33.81 8.24 7.18
C GLU A 442 33.35 9.59 7.75
N TYR A 443 32.14 10.00 7.40
CA TYR A 443 31.53 11.23 7.92
C TYR A 443 31.37 11.19 9.44
N TYR A 444 30.89 10.09 10.00
CA TYR A 444 30.86 9.92 11.46
C TYR A 444 32.26 10.06 12.05
N THR A 445 33.29 9.46 11.45
CA THR A 445 34.67 9.55 11.95
C THR A 445 35.18 10.99 11.96
N ARG A 446 34.85 11.77 10.93
CA ARG A 446 35.18 13.19 10.79
C ARG A 446 34.46 14.07 11.82
N HIS A 447 33.18 13.80 12.08
CA HIS A 447 32.33 14.65 12.91
C HIS A 447 32.10 14.14 14.35
N LYS A 448 32.58 12.94 14.72
CA LYS A 448 32.38 12.34 16.06
C LYS A 448 32.81 13.24 17.21
N GLY A 449 33.89 14.01 17.04
CA GLY A 449 34.39 14.94 18.06
C GLY A 449 33.37 16.04 18.36
N ARG A 450 32.81 16.64 17.31
CA ARG A 450 31.77 17.67 17.42
C ARG A 450 30.48 17.11 18.01
N LEU A 451 30.04 15.93 17.55
CA LEU A 451 28.88 15.24 18.12
C LEU A 451 29.04 15.00 19.62
N ARG A 452 30.19 14.46 20.05
CA ARG A 452 30.49 14.24 21.49
C ARG A 452 30.46 15.53 22.28
N SER A 453 31.00 16.62 21.73
CA SER A 453 30.98 17.93 22.39
C SER A 453 29.57 18.47 22.56
N LEU A 454 28.71 18.36 21.53
CA LEU A 454 27.30 18.75 21.63
C LEU A 454 26.55 17.91 22.64
N ILE A 455 26.70 16.58 22.59
CA ILE A 455 26.06 15.67 23.55
C ILE A 455 26.52 15.99 24.97
N ARG A 456 27.82 16.18 25.21
CA ARG A 456 28.35 16.56 26.52
C ARG A 456 27.77 17.89 26.99
N TYR A 457 27.56 18.85 26.10
CA TYR A 457 26.93 20.12 26.43
C TYR A 457 25.46 19.94 26.83
N TYR A 458 24.63 19.37 25.95
CA TYR A 458 23.19 19.24 26.22
C TYR A 458 22.87 18.24 27.33
N LYS A 459 23.42 17.02 27.25
CA LYS A 459 23.19 15.98 28.26
C LYS A 459 23.96 16.23 29.55
N GLY A 460 25.22 16.65 29.45
CA GLY A 460 26.11 16.79 30.61
C GLY A 460 25.96 18.12 31.34
N LYS A 461 25.95 19.26 30.62
CA LYS A 461 25.87 20.59 31.24
C LYS A 461 24.44 21.08 31.46
N LEU A 462 23.54 20.82 30.51
CA LEU A 462 22.15 21.28 30.58
C LEU A 462 21.17 20.21 31.08
N ASN A 463 21.65 18.99 31.33
CA ASN A 463 20.84 17.86 31.80
C ASN A 463 19.60 17.56 30.91
N LEU A 464 19.73 17.76 29.60
CA LEU A 464 18.67 17.48 28.63
C LEU A 464 18.78 16.05 28.08
N LYS A 465 17.64 15.45 27.75
CA LYS A 465 17.57 14.17 27.05
C LYS A 465 17.85 14.38 25.56
N VAL A 466 18.86 13.69 25.05
CA VAL A 466 19.35 13.84 23.68
C VAL A 466 19.10 12.55 22.89
N LEU A 467 18.59 12.72 21.69
CA LEU A 467 18.34 11.66 20.71
C LEU A 467 19.17 11.90 19.45
N ILE A 468 19.62 10.82 18.80
CA ILE A 468 20.20 10.90 17.45
C ILE A 468 19.31 10.19 16.43
N LEU A 469 19.08 10.84 15.30
CA LEU A 469 18.45 10.26 14.12
C LEU A 469 19.48 10.15 12.98
N THR A 470 19.72 8.95 12.46
CA THR A 470 20.76 8.70 11.43
C THR A 470 20.46 7.48 10.54
N PHE A 471 21.46 6.88 9.90
CA PHE A 471 21.33 5.69 9.06
C PHE A 471 21.40 4.38 9.86
N LYS A 472 20.66 3.35 9.40
CA LYS A 472 20.59 2.02 10.02
C LYS A 472 21.96 1.39 10.30
N GLN A 473 22.90 1.49 9.35
CA GLN A 473 24.25 0.95 9.49
C GLN A 473 25.02 1.52 10.71
N LEU A 474 24.84 2.81 11.03
CA LEU A 474 25.44 3.39 12.24
C LEU A 474 24.72 2.88 13.50
N VAL A 475 23.40 2.85 13.49
CA VAL A 475 22.61 2.38 14.64
C VAL A 475 22.98 0.94 14.99
N GLU A 476 23.04 0.05 14.01
CA GLU A 476 23.41 -1.36 14.21
C GLU A 476 24.86 -1.51 14.69
N LYS A 477 25.81 -0.82 14.06
CA LYS A 477 27.23 -0.85 14.46
C LYS A 477 27.45 -0.44 15.92
N TYR A 478 26.62 0.45 16.43
CA TYR A 478 26.70 0.96 17.80
C TYR A 478 25.58 0.44 18.72
N ASN A 479 24.93 -0.68 18.37
CA ASN A 479 23.90 -1.34 19.16
C ASN A 479 22.82 -0.38 19.71
N GLY A 480 22.33 0.53 18.87
CA GLY A 480 21.30 1.50 19.24
C GLY A 480 21.80 2.71 20.05
N LYS A 481 23.11 2.82 20.35
CA LYS A 481 23.67 3.92 21.16
C LYS A 481 24.87 4.59 20.50
N LEU A 482 24.65 5.70 19.80
CA LEU A 482 25.72 6.47 19.17
C LEU A 482 26.25 7.55 20.14
N CYS A 483 27.56 7.54 20.40
CA CYS A 483 28.18 8.47 21.37
C CYS A 483 27.55 8.46 22.79
N GLY A 484 26.99 7.32 23.21
CA GLY A 484 26.43 7.14 24.56
C GLY A 484 25.03 7.74 24.75
N VAL A 485 24.33 8.06 23.66
CA VAL A 485 22.90 8.43 23.65
C VAL A 485 22.14 7.52 22.69
N ASP A 486 20.83 7.45 22.84
CA ASP A 486 20.00 6.60 21.99
C ASP A 486 20.02 7.10 20.55
N ALA A 487 20.09 6.15 19.62
CA ALA A 487 20.15 6.42 18.19
C ALA A 487 19.13 5.56 17.44
N TYR A 488 18.38 6.19 16.55
CA TYR A 488 17.38 5.56 15.70
C TYR A 488 17.67 5.86 14.23
N TRP A 489 17.21 4.99 13.34
CA TRP A 489 17.35 5.24 11.90
C TRP A 489 16.12 5.95 11.34
N TYR A 490 16.26 6.65 10.21
CA TYR A 490 15.20 7.42 9.51
C TYR A 490 13.86 6.69 9.29
N HIS A 491 13.82 5.37 9.41
CA HIS A 491 12.64 4.54 9.16
C HIS A 491 12.22 3.71 10.41
N ALA A 492 12.85 3.92 11.58
CA ALA A 492 12.63 3.08 12.77
C ALA A 492 11.31 3.35 13.52
N PHE A 493 10.39 4.11 12.92
CA PHE A 493 9.42 4.94 13.65
C PHE A 493 8.00 4.41 13.68
N GLY A 494 7.85 3.09 13.57
CA GLY A 494 6.54 2.44 13.67
C GLY A 494 5.82 2.78 15.00
N GLY A 495 4.70 3.48 14.87
CA GLY A 495 3.50 3.44 15.73
C GLY A 495 3.56 3.99 17.16
N VAL A 496 4.72 4.11 17.80
CA VAL A 496 4.79 4.42 19.24
C VAL A 496 5.43 5.79 19.48
N ASN A 497 4.91 6.56 20.45
CA ASN A 497 5.43 7.86 20.92
C ASN A 497 6.80 7.77 21.62
N LYS A 498 7.72 6.94 21.11
CA LYS A 498 9.02 6.62 21.71
C LYS A 498 9.90 7.84 21.94
N PHE A 499 9.67 8.96 21.26
CA PHE A 499 10.51 10.15 21.37
C PHE A 499 9.89 11.32 22.11
N ARG A 500 8.69 11.14 22.68
CA ARG A 500 7.95 12.24 23.33
C ARG A 500 8.77 12.93 24.43
N ASP A 501 9.66 12.20 25.09
CA ASP A 501 10.38 12.68 26.26
C ASP A 501 11.80 13.19 25.96
N TYR A 502 12.19 13.41 24.69
CA TYR A 502 13.49 13.97 24.35
C TYR A 502 13.41 15.48 24.11
N ASP A 503 14.36 16.24 24.65
CA ASP A 503 14.42 17.70 24.53
C ASP A 503 15.25 18.15 23.31
N VAL A 504 16.20 17.32 22.89
CA VAL A 504 17.15 17.62 21.81
C VAL A 504 17.21 16.48 20.81
N LEU A 505 16.97 16.80 19.54
CA LEU A 505 17.18 15.90 18.41
C LEU A 505 18.43 16.31 17.62
N ILE A 506 19.34 15.37 17.42
CA ILE A 506 20.44 15.54 16.48
C ILE A 506 20.13 14.69 15.24
N VAL A 507 19.88 15.34 14.11
CA VAL A 507 19.76 14.68 12.81
C VAL A 507 21.14 14.60 12.20
N PHE A 508 21.66 13.39 11.99
CA PHE A 508 23.02 13.14 11.54
C PHE A 508 23.06 12.37 10.22
N GLY A 509 23.45 13.08 9.16
CA GLY A 509 23.48 12.59 7.78
C GLY A 509 22.44 13.30 6.90
N THR A 510 22.62 13.27 5.58
CA THR A 510 21.60 13.72 4.63
C THR A 510 20.56 12.61 4.49
N PRO A 511 19.28 12.82 4.81
CA PRO A 511 18.28 11.76 4.71
C PRO A 511 18.03 11.41 3.24
N LEU A 512 18.61 10.30 2.79
CA LEU A 512 18.44 9.76 1.44
C LEU A 512 17.78 8.39 1.51
N PRO A 513 16.91 8.06 0.55
CA PRO A 513 16.39 6.70 0.44
C PRO A 513 17.52 5.72 0.12
N PRO A 514 17.37 4.44 0.49
CA PRO A 514 18.30 3.41 0.07
C PRO A 514 18.15 3.13 -1.45
N GLU A 515 19.17 2.59 -2.11
CA GLU A 515 19.19 2.44 -3.58
C GLU A 515 18.03 1.58 -4.12
N ASP A 516 17.73 0.47 -3.42
CA ASP A 516 16.63 -0.46 -3.71
C ASP A 516 15.24 0.18 -3.62
N TRP A 517 15.10 1.27 -2.85
CA TRP A 517 13.83 1.97 -2.71
C TRP A 517 13.40 2.68 -4.00
N TYR A 518 14.34 3.18 -4.81
CA TYR A 518 13.99 3.87 -6.05
C TYR A 518 13.33 2.93 -7.05
N GLU A 519 13.87 1.73 -7.23
CA GLU A 519 13.30 0.71 -8.12
C GLU A 519 11.87 0.35 -7.69
N GLU A 520 11.69 0.04 -6.40
CA GLU A 520 10.39 -0.32 -5.83
C GLU A 520 9.34 0.79 -6.05
N LYS A 521 9.70 2.05 -5.78
CA LYS A 521 8.76 3.19 -5.92
C LYS A 521 8.56 3.60 -7.38
N TRP A 522 9.57 3.47 -8.22
CA TRP A 522 9.48 3.76 -9.65
C TRP A 522 8.48 2.84 -10.33
N GLU A 523 8.59 1.53 -10.13
CA GLU A 523 7.65 0.55 -10.69
C GLU A 523 6.20 0.81 -10.25
N THR A 524 6.02 1.35 -9.04
CA THR A 524 4.69 1.66 -8.50
C THR A 524 4.10 2.91 -9.17
N MET A 525 4.91 3.97 -9.33
CA MET A 525 4.44 5.28 -9.77
C MET A 525 4.49 5.47 -11.29
N TYR A 526 5.43 4.79 -11.95
CA TYR A 526 5.73 4.89 -13.38
C TYR A 526 5.87 3.48 -14.00
N PRO A 527 4.85 2.61 -13.89
CA PRO A 527 4.94 1.19 -14.28
C PRO A 527 5.25 0.94 -15.76
N ASN A 528 5.10 1.95 -16.61
CA ASN A 528 5.35 1.86 -18.06
C ASN A 528 6.67 2.51 -18.48
N GLU A 529 7.52 2.90 -17.54
CA GLU A 529 8.76 3.62 -17.82
C GLU A 529 9.98 2.90 -17.24
N THR A 530 11.11 3.01 -17.94
CA THR A 530 12.38 2.46 -17.45
C THR A 530 13.02 3.42 -16.46
N ILE A 531 13.40 2.90 -15.29
CA ILE A 531 14.15 3.68 -14.30
C ILE A 531 15.52 4.08 -14.88
N PRO A 532 16.02 5.31 -14.61
CA PRO A 532 17.39 5.68 -14.94
C PRO A 532 18.40 4.70 -14.35
N LYS A 533 19.41 4.29 -15.15
CA LYS A 533 20.44 3.31 -14.73
C LYS A 533 21.28 3.79 -13.54
N THR A 534 21.44 5.09 -13.41
CA THR A 534 22.23 5.74 -12.37
C THR A 534 21.41 6.87 -11.74
N VAL A 535 21.50 6.99 -10.42
CA VAL A 535 20.92 8.12 -9.70
C VAL A 535 22.02 9.17 -9.51
N GLU A 536 22.03 10.16 -10.39
CA GLU A 536 22.90 11.33 -10.27
C GLU A 536 22.26 12.36 -9.34
N TYR A 537 23.04 12.91 -8.42
CA TYR A 537 22.57 13.88 -7.43
C TYR A 537 23.11 15.27 -7.74
N ASP A 538 22.24 16.26 -7.62
CA ASP A 538 22.62 17.66 -7.64
C ASP A 538 23.19 18.06 -6.28
N ASN A 539 24.47 18.43 -6.25
CA ASN A 539 25.15 18.92 -5.05
C ASN A 539 25.46 20.43 -5.11
N SER A 540 24.97 21.12 -6.15
CA SER A 540 25.24 22.55 -6.34
C SER A 540 24.54 23.41 -5.28
N ASP A 541 23.38 22.98 -4.82
CA ASP A 541 22.61 23.65 -3.78
C ASP A 541 23.17 23.29 -2.38
N PRO A 542 23.50 24.26 -1.52
CA PRO A 542 24.00 23.98 -0.16
C PRO A 542 22.94 23.36 0.76
N GLU A 543 21.65 23.51 0.48
CA GLU A 543 20.54 22.95 1.26
C GLU A 543 20.05 21.62 0.72
N TRP A 544 20.16 21.40 -0.59
CA TRP A 544 19.61 20.23 -1.27
C TRP A 544 20.67 19.29 -1.82
N PHE A 545 20.35 18.02 -1.75
CA PHE A 545 21.07 16.91 -2.35
C PHE A 545 20.04 15.91 -2.85
N LEU A 546 19.47 16.24 -4.01
CA LEU A 546 18.35 15.54 -4.61
C LEU A 546 18.76 14.98 -5.98
N PRO A 547 18.08 13.94 -6.48
CA PRO A 547 18.30 13.46 -7.83
C PRO A 547 18.18 14.59 -8.88
N MET A 548 19.03 14.55 -9.90
CA MET A 548 18.94 15.44 -11.06
C MET A 548 17.74 15.07 -11.95
N ASN A 549 17.41 13.79 -12.03
CA ASN A 549 16.21 13.33 -12.74
C ASN A 549 14.94 13.80 -12.01
N GLU A 550 14.07 14.51 -12.72
CA GLU A 550 12.85 15.10 -12.18
C GLU A 550 11.91 14.08 -11.51
N LYS A 551 11.70 12.91 -12.13
CA LYS A 551 10.80 11.88 -11.57
C LYS A 551 11.37 11.26 -10.31
N LEU A 552 12.67 10.97 -10.27
CA LEU A 552 13.34 10.50 -9.05
C LEU A 552 13.29 11.57 -7.96
N ARG A 553 13.47 12.85 -8.31
CA ARG A 553 13.35 13.96 -7.37
C ARG A 553 11.95 14.02 -6.76
N ILE A 554 10.90 13.96 -7.59
CA ILE A 554 9.50 13.91 -7.13
C ILE A 554 9.29 12.73 -6.16
N LEU A 555 9.84 11.54 -6.45
CA LEU A 555 9.73 10.42 -5.50
C LEU A 555 10.36 10.79 -4.15
N VAL A 556 11.57 11.36 -4.12
CA VAL A 556 12.22 11.75 -2.87
C VAL A 556 11.41 12.79 -2.11
N GLU A 557 10.93 13.82 -2.79
CA GLU A 557 10.20 14.94 -2.18
C GLU A 557 8.81 14.53 -1.68
N GLU A 558 8.08 13.74 -2.46
CA GLU A 558 6.69 13.37 -2.18
C GLU A 558 6.56 12.13 -1.28
N LEU A 559 7.55 11.22 -1.28
CA LEU A 559 7.47 9.97 -0.53
C LEU A 559 8.53 9.83 0.57
N TRP A 560 9.78 10.25 0.33
CA TRP A 560 10.86 10.00 1.28
C TRP A 560 10.98 11.09 2.36
N LEU A 561 11.02 12.36 1.96
CA LEU A 561 11.08 13.48 2.91
C LEU A 561 9.89 13.55 3.87
N PRO A 562 8.64 13.24 3.47
CA PRO A 562 7.53 13.17 4.43
C PRO A 562 7.73 12.12 5.53
N GLU A 563 8.43 11.01 5.29
CA GLU A 563 8.79 10.06 6.35
C GLU A 563 9.74 10.71 7.37
N VAL A 564 10.73 11.47 6.88
CA VAL A 564 11.67 12.22 7.74
C VAL A 564 10.92 13.29 8.54
N TYR A 565 10.01 14.01 7.91
CA TYR A 565 9.11 14.96 8.56
C TYR A 565 8.31 14.28 9.68
N ASN A 566 7.60 13.18 9.38
CA ASN A 566 6.82 12.42 10.35
C ASN A 566 7.66 11.94 11.54
N SER A 567 8.91 11.52 11.26
CA SER A 567 9.87 11.08 12.27
C SER A 567 10.20 12.16 13.30
N ILE A 568 10.40 13.39 12.84
CA ILE A 568 10.73 14.54 13.70
C ILE A 568 9.52 14.93 14.54
N HIS A 569 8.32 14.87 13.97
CA HIS A 569 7.08 15.16 14.69
C HIS A 569 6.73 14.15 15.79
N ARG A 570 7.41 13.00 15.87
CA ARG A 570 7.29 12.09 17.01
C ARG A 570 7.85 12.69 18.31
N LEU A 571 8.68 13.73 18.25
CA LEU A 571 9.11 14.51 19.44
C LEU A 571 8.07 15.55 19.90
N ARG A 572 6.95 15.69 19.19
CA ARG A 572 5.94 16.75 19.44
C ARG A 572 6.51 18.18 19.46
N PRO A 573 7.33 18.57 18.47
CA PRO A 573 7.90 19.92 18.38
C PRO A 573 6.86 21.04 18.25
N LEU A 574 5.61 20.71 17.91
CA LEU A 574 4.49 21.64 17.89
C LEU A 574 3.88 21.89 19.29
N GLU A 575 4.03 20.96 20.22
CA GLU A 575 3.50 21.07 21.60
C GLU A 575 4.56 21.56 22.59
N HIS A 576 5.83 21.25 22.32
CA HIS A 576 6.95 21.54 23.20
C HIS A 576 8.14 22.11 22.43
N ASN A 577 8.95 22.91 23.13
CA ASN A 577 10.11 23.57 22.54
C ASN A 577 11.27 22.59 22.44
N ILE A 578 11.41 21.99 21.26
CA ILE A 578 12.47 21.03 20.97
C ILE A 578 13.63 21.74 20.30
N LYS A 579 14.85 21.31 20.60
CA LYS A 579 16.03 21.77 19.87
C LYS A 579 16.45 20.75 18.84
N ILE A 580 16.43 21.14 17.58
CA ILE A 580 16.85 20.28 16.48
C ILE A 580 18.21 20.76 15.98
N ILE A 581 19.18 19.86 15.87
CA ILE A 581 20.51 20.13 15.32
C ILE A 581 20.68 19.27 14.07
N TRP A 582 20.81 19.92 12.92
CA TRP A 582 20.80 19.26 11.62
C TRP A 582 22.20 19.23 11.01
N PHE A 583 22.77 18.03 10.92
CA PHE A 583 24.05 17.75 10.25
C PHE A 583 23.80 17.13 8.89
N GLY A 584 23.73 17.95 7.85
CA GLY A 584 23.55 17.50 6.47
C GLY A 584 22.61 18.40 5.67
N LYS A 585 22.13 17.87 4.55
CA LYS A 585 21.22 18.54 3.61
C LYS A 585 19.77 18.00 3.73
N ASN A 586 18.88 18.41 2.84
CA ASN A 586 17.50 17.90 2.67
C ASN A 586 16.60 18.06 3.90
N ILE A 587 16.47 19.27 4.42
CA ILE A 587 15.45 19.57 5.44
C ILE A 587 14.08 19.64 4.74
N PRO A 588 13.08 18.82 5.10
CA PRO A 588 11.73 18.93 4.56
C PRO A 588 11.17 20.36 4.64
N ASN A 589 10.52 20.82 3.57
CA ASN A 589 10.01 22.19 3.48
C ASN A 589 8.97 22.50 4.56
N GLU A 590 8.18 21.51 4.96
CA GLU A 590 7.21 21.59 6.04
C GLU A 590 7.87 22.05 7.34
N LEU A 591 9.01 21.44 7.71
CA LEU A 591 9.74 21.83 8.93
C LEU A 591 10.28 23.27 8.83
N LYS A 592 10.66 23.71 7.63
CA LYS A 592 11.11 25.10 7.40
C LYS A 592 9.96 26.08 7.60
N CYS A 593 8.76 25.70 7.16
CA CYS A 593 7.55 26.49 7.34
C CYS A 593 7.08 26.53 8.80
N GLU A 594 7.26 25.43 9.53
CA GLU A 594 6.74 25.28 10.90
C GLU A 594 7.68 25.83 11.99
N PHE A 595 9.00 25.73 11.80
CA PHE A 595 10.00 26.01 12.84
C PHE A 595 10.93 27.17 12.44
N THR A 596 11.78 27.62 13.38
CA THR A 596 12.78 28.66 13.11
C THR A 596 14.11 28.04 12.67
N LEU A 597 14.60 28.39 11.48
CA LEU A 597 15.91 27.97 10.99
C LEU A 597 17.01 28.95 11.42
N LYS A 598 18.15 28.42 11.88
CA LYS A 598 19.37 29.19 12.16
C LYS A 598 20.57 28.47 11.59
N TYR A 599 21.34 29.14 10.74
CA TYR A 599 22.60 28.62 10.20
C TYR A 599 23.74 29.00 11.13
N ASN A 600 24.57 28.01 11.48
CA ASN A 600 25.81 28.23 12.22
C ASN A 600 27.00 28.55 11.30
#